data_AF-A0A7K2AUS3-F1
#
_entry.id   AF-A0A7K2AUS3-F1
#
_cell.length_a   1.000
_cell.length_b   1.000
_cell.length_c   1.000
_cell.angle_alpha   90.00
_cell.angle_beta   90.00
_cell.angle_gamma   90.00
#
_symmetry.space_group_name_H-M   'P 1'
#
loop_
_entity.id
_entity.type
_entity.pdbx_description
1 polymer ?
#
loop_
_entity_poly.entity_id
_entity_poly.type
_entity_poly.pdbx_seq_one_letter_code
_entity_poly.pdbx_strand_id
1 'polypeptide(L)'
;MAERSKRSRRHRSTVAARARHHGHRTPRRRGRAILRPMSYVMIDTSDGVAQLTLNDPDRRNAVSQAMNDEIVAALDELEPDPSIGALVVTGAGKGFCAGAVLDDLLAAESTGITRIYEGFLRVAHSPLATVAAVNGAAVGAGMNMVLACDIVLAGRQYARFDSRFLKIGLHPGGGHT
;
A
#
# COMPACT_ATOMS: atom_id res chain seq x y z
N MET A 1 13.06 -62.40 28.92
CA MET A 1 13.89 -61.60 28.00
C MET A 1 13.79 -62.26 26.63
N ALA A 2 12.92 -61.79 25.71
CA ALA A 2 13.18 -60.69 24.76
C ALA A 2 14.42 -61.02 23.89
N GLU A 3 14.41 -61.12 22.56
CA GLU A 3 13.57 -60.54 21.50
C GLU A 3 13.77 -61.33 20.19
N ARG A 4 12.70 -61.38 19.38
CA ARG A 4 12.70 -61.76 17.95
C ARG A 4 13.35 -60.63 17.11
N SER A 5 13.53 -60.89 15.80
CA SER A 5 13.51 -59.90 14.67
C SER A 5 14.91 -59.52 14.14
N LYS A 6 15.24 -59.49 12.84
CA LYS A 6 14.48 -59.55 11.58
C LYS A 6 15.45 -59.87 10.41
N ARG A 7 14.98 -60.70 9.47
CA ARG A 7 15.54 -60.84 8.11
C ARG A 7 15.46 -59.50 7.37
N SER A 8 16.57 -59.10 6.76
CA SER A 8 16.66 -58.00 5.80
C SER A 8 16.00 -58.41 4.48
N ARG A 9 14.79 -57.89 4.20
CA ARG A 9 14.15 -57.91 2.88
C ARG A 9 14.38 -56.55 2.25
N ARG A 10 15.20 -56.49 1.19
CA ARG A 10 15.31 -55.34 0.30
C ARG A 10 13.97 -55.11 -0.39
N HIS A 11 13.24 -54.08 0.02
CA HIS A 11 12.10 -53.53 -0.72
C HIS A 11 12.62 -52.51 -1.73
N ARG A 12 12.44 -52.80 -3.02
CA ARG A 12 12.51 -51.81 -4.09
C ARG A 12 11.25 -50.94 -3.96
N SER A 13 11.40 -49.68 -3.58
CA SER A 13 10.34 -48.68 -3.75
C SER A 13 10.67 -47.82 -4.97
N THR A 14 9.76 -47.88 -5.94
CA THR A 14 9.71 -47.08 -7.15
C THR A 14 9.43 -45.63 -6.80
N VAL A 15 10.33 -44.71 -7.16
CA VAL A 15 10.11 -43.27 -7.07
C VAL A 15 9.17 -42.87 -8.22
N ALA A 16 7.92 -42.55 -7.88
CA ALA A 16 6.95 -42.01 -8.81
C ALA A 16 7.34 -40.58 -9.20
N ALA A 17 7.40 -40.32 -10.51
CA ALA A 17 7.70 -39.03 -11.09
C ALA A 17 6.60 -38.00 -10.76
N ARG A 18 6.97 -36.87 -10.16
CA ARG A 18 6.08 -35.72 -9.95
C ARG A 18 5.78 -35.04 -11.29
N ALA A 19 4.51 -35.02 -11.66
CA ALA A 19 3.99 -34.28 -12.80
C ALA A 19 4.20 -32.77 -12.61
N ARG A 20 4.72 -32.11 -13.64
CA ARG A 20 4.92 -30.66 -13.69
C ARG A 20 3.58 -30.01 -14.07
N HIS A 21 2.97 -29.26 -13.16
CA HIS A 21 1.82 -28.41 -13.47
C HIS A 21 2.26 -27.28 -14.40
N HIS A 22 1.90 -27.38 -15.69
CA HIS A 22 1.95 -26.24 -16.61
C HIS A 22 0.68 -25.41 -16.40
N GLY A 23 0.80 -24.31 -15.65
CA GLY A 23 -0.25 -23.31 -15.54
C GLY A 23 -0.41 -22.55 -16.87
N HIS A 24 -1.62 -22.54 -17.41
CA HIS A 24 -2.00 -21.70 -18.54
C HIS A 24 -1.88 -20.22 -18.13
N ARG A 25 -0.89 -19.51 -18.70
CA ARG A 25 -0.83 -18.05 -18.65
C ARG A 25 -1.77 -17.49 -19.71
N THR A 26 -2.83 -16.82 -19.29
CA THR A 26 -3.69 -16.02 -20.17
C THR A 26 -2.92 -14.80 -20.69
N PRO A 27 -3.13 -14.37 -21.95
CA PRO A 27 -2.41 -13.24 -22.50
C PRO A 27 -2.93 -11.93 -21.89
N ARG A 28 -2.03 -11.14 -21.29
CA ARG A 28 -2.30 -9.74 -20.90
C ARG A 28 -2.70 -8.94 -22.14
N ARG A 29 -3.95 -8.50 -22.22
CA ARG A 29 -4.41 -7.50 -23.20
C ARG A 29 -3.67 -6.18 -22.91
N ARG A 30 -2.66 -5.84 -23.70
CA ARG A 30 -2.10 -4.49 -23.74
C ARG A 30 -3.01 -3.60 -24.58
N GLY A 31 -3.83 -2.80 -23.90
CA GLY A 31 -4.55 -1.69 -24.52
C GLY A 31 -3.59 -0.61 -25.01
N ARG A 32 -3.96 0.03 -26.12
CA ARG A 32 -3.24 1.14 -26.77
C ARG A 32 -3.17 2.35 -25.81
N ALA A 33 -1.96 2.79 -25.47
CA ALA A 33 -1.73 3.89 -24.54
C ALA A 33 -2.13 5.23 -25.17
N ILE A 34 -3.23 5.80 -24.70
CA ILE A 34 -3.48 7.23 -24.79
C ILE A 34 -2.71 7.83 -23.61
N LEU A 35 -1.81 8.80 -23.85
CA LEU A 35 -1.11 9.52 -22.79
C LEU A 35 -2.16 10.25 -21.93
N ARG A 36 -2.59 9.62 -20.84
CA ARG A 36 -3.26 10.33 -19.74
C ARG A 36 -2.24 11.30 -19.13
N PRO A 37 -2.65 12.47 -18.62
CA PRO A 37 -1.79 13.24 -17.73
C PRO A 37 -1.23 12.31 -16.64
N MET A 38 0.02 12.55 -16.21
CA MET A 38 0.66 11.70 -15.20
C MET A 38 -0.23 11.66 -13.95
N SER A 39 -0.74 10.47 -13.62
CA SER A 39 -1.62 10.24 -12.46
C SER A 39 -0.80 10.26 -11.18
N TYR A 40 -1.29 10.95 -10.15
CA TYR A 40 -0.70 10.97 -8.81
C TYR A 40 -0.96 9.68 -8.02
N VAL A 41 -1.90 8.84 -8.45
CA VAL A 41 -2.19 7.54 -7.88
C VAL A 41 -2.17 6.47 -8.96
N MET A 42 -1.50 5.34 -8.69
CA MET A 42 -1.56 4.15 -9.55
C MET A 42 -2.21 2.99 -8.81
N ILE A 43 -3.12 2.31 -9.49
CA ILE A 43 -3.78 1.09 -8.99
C ILE A 43 -3.34 -0.12 -9.82
N ASP A 44 -2.92 -1.19 -9.15
CA ASP A 44 -2.74 -2.52 -9.73
C ASP A 44 -3.55 -3.53 -8.90
N THR A 45 -4.26 -4.45 -9.54
CA THR A 45 -5.07 -5.46 -8.87
C THR A 45 -4.61 -6.87 -9.23
N SER A 46 -4.45 -7.71 -8.21
CA SER A 46 -4.08 -9.12 -8.38
C SER A 46 -4.57 -9.94 -7.20
N ASP A 47 -5.12 -11.12 -7.48
CA ASP A 47 -5.50 -12.11 -6.46
C ASP A 47 -6.39 -11.55 -5.33
N GLY A 48 -7.31 -10.66 -5.68
CA GLY A 48 -8.26 -10.02 -4.75
C GLY A 48 -7.66 -8.91 -3.87
N VAL A 49 -6.45 -8.45 -4.20
CA VAL A 49 -5.77 -7.34 -3.52
C VAL A 49 -5.59 -6.19 -4.49
N ALA A 50 -5.95 -4.98 -4.06
CA ALA A 50 -5.64 -3.74 -4.77
C ALA A 50 -4.41 -3.07 -4.16
N GLN A 51 -3.44 -2.70 -4.98
CA GLN A 51 -2.29 -1.90 -4.56
C GLN A 51 -2.45 -0.45 -5.04
N LEU A 52 -2.60 0.47 -4.09
CA LEU A 52 -2.57 1.91 -4.31
C LEU A 52 -1.15 2.44 -4.10
N THR A 53 -0.58 2.99 -5.17
CA THR A 53 0.77 3.59 -5.15
C THR A 53 0.66 5.11 -5.25
N LEU A 54 1.12 5.83 -4.23
CA LEU A 54 1.30 7.28 -4.27
C LEU A 54 2.44 7.61 -5.25
N ASN A 55 2.16 8.38 -6.30
CA ASN A 55 3.01 8.49 -7.48
C ASN A 55 3.40 9.94 -7.79
N ASP A 56 4.11 10.58 -6.85
CA ASP A 56 4.79 11.86 -7.07
C ASP A 56 6.24 11.78 -6.53
N PRO A 57 7.08 10.88 -7.07
CA PRO A 57 8.38 10.57 -6.47
C PRO A 57 9.33 11.79 -6.42
N ASP A 58 9.18 12.73 -7.36
CA ASP A 58 9.98 13.96 -7.42
C ASP A 58 9.68 14.88 -6.22
N ARG A 59 8.44 14.88 -5.74
CA ARG A 59 8.01 15.58 -4.51
C ARG A 59 7.92 14.63 -3.31
N ARG A 60 8.55 13.45 -3.41
CA ARG A 60 8.57 12.41 -2.36
C ARG A 60 7.17 12.00 -1.90
N ASN A 61 6.25 11.91 -2.86
CA ASN A 61 4.85 11.56 -2.67
C ASN A 61 4.16 12.45 -1.64
N ALA A 62 4.45 13.75 -1.65
CA ALA A 62 3.71 14.71 -0.84
C ALA A 62 2.25 14.76 -1.32
N VAL A 63 1.31 14.62 -0.38
CA VAL A 63 -0.11 14.57 -0.67
C VAL A 63 -0.60 15.99 -0.95
N SER A 64 -0.90 16.25 -2.22
CA SER A 64 -1.56 17.46 -2.70
C SER A 64 -3.06 17.24 -2.83
N GLN A 65 -3.83 18.31 -3.05
CA GLN A 65 -5.27 18.19 -3.30
C GLN A 65 -5.59 17.29 -4.50
N ALA A 66 -4.84 17.42 -5.61
CA ALA A 66 -5.04 16.55 -6.77
C ALA A 66 -4.78 15.06 -6.46
N MET A 67 -3.82 14.76 -5.58
CA MET A 67 -3.59 13.39 -5.13
C MET A 67 -4.71 12.92 -4.20
N ASN A 68 -5.25 13.77 -3.33
CA ASN A 68 -6.43 13.45 -2.52
C ASN A 68 -7.63 13.10 -3.41
N ASP A 69 -7.93 13.91 -4.42
CA ASP A 69 -9.01 13.66 -5.38
C ASP A 69 -8.85 12.29 -6.06
N GLU A 70 -7.63 11.94 -6.47
CA GLU A 70 -7.34 10.62 -7.08
C GLU A 70 -7.42 9.46 -6.07
N ILE A 71 -7.05 9.66 -4.81
CA ILE A 71 -7.19 8.63 -3.76
C ILE A 71 -8.68 8.36 -3.50
N VAL A 72 -9.49 9.41 -3.37
CA VAL A 72 -10.95 9.30 -3.17
C VAL A 72 -11.57 8.54 -4.33
N ALA A 73 -11.30 8.96 -5.56
CA ALA A 73 -11.84 8.30 -6.75
C ALA A 73 -11.45 6.83 -6.83
N ALA A 74 -10.19 6.48 -6.51
CA ALA A 74 -9.75 5.10 -6.50
C ALA A 74 -10.47 4.25 -5.44
N LEU A 75 -10.67 4.78 -4.23
CA LEU A 75 -11.39 4.06 -3.17
C LEU A 75 -12.87 3.90 -3.48
N ASP A 76 -13.51 4.91 -4.07
CA ASP A 76 -14.91 4.83 -4.50
C ASP A 76 -15.13 3.75 -5.58
N GLU A 77 -14.11 3.45 -6.38
CA GLU A 77 -14.13 2.33 -7.34
C GLU A 77 -13.85 0.96 -6.67
N LEU A 78 -12.91 0.91 -5.71
CA LEU A 78 -12.42 -0.34 -5.11
C LEU A 78 -13.32 -0.90 -4.01
N GLU A 79 -13.85 -0.04 -3.13
CA GLU A 79 -14.64 -0.46 -1.96
C GLU A 79 -15.92 -1.24 -2.30
N PRO A 80 -16.70 -0.90 -3.35
CA PRO A 80 -17.89 -1.67 -3.70
C PRO A 80 -17.59 -2.93 -4.52
N ASP A 81 -16.35 -3.17 -4.97
CA ASP A 81 -16.00 -4.34 -5.79
C ASP A 81 -15.86 -5.60 -4.90
N PRO A 82 -16.77 -6.58 -4.99
CA PRO A 82 -16.72 -7.78 -4.16
C PRO A 82 -15.55 -8.72 -4.48
N SER A 83 -14.81 -8.46 -5.57
CA SER A 83 -13.59 -9.21 -5.90
C SER A 83 -12.36 -8.71 -5.14
N ILE A 84 -12.42 -7.52 -4.51
CA ILE A 84 -11.34 -6.92 -3.74
C ILE A 84 -11.63 -7.11 -2.25
N GLY A 85 -10.71 -7.76 -1.54
CA GLY A 85 -10.80 -7.98 -0.09
C GLY A 85 -9.82 -7.15 0.74
N ALA A 86 -8.79 -6.59 0.10
CA ALA A 86 -7.75 -5.84 0.79
C ALA A 86 -7.13 -4.74 -0.09
N LEU A 87 -6.65 -3.70 0.59
CA LEU A 87 -5.94 -2.57 0.01
C LEU A 87 -4.52 -2.49 0.56
N VAL A 88 -3.53 -2.46 -0.31
CA VAL A 88 -2.14 -2.16 0.05
C VAL A 88 -1.80 -0.74 -0.40
N VAL A 89 -1.34 0.10 0.52
CA VAL A 89 -0.87 1.46 0.23
C VAL A 89 0.66 1.49 0.26
N THR A 90 1.28 2.05 -0.78
CA THR A 90 2.75 2.23 -0.86
C THR A 90 3.14 3.50 -1.63
N GLY A 91 4.42 3.87 -1.61
CA GLY A 91 4.93 5.04 -2.34
C GLY A 91 5.79 4.66 -3.55
N ALA A 92 5.69 5.41 -4.63
CA ALA A 92 6.61 5.30 -5.76
C ALA A 92 8.01 5.79 -5.37
N GLY A 93 9.04 5.17 -5.97
CA GLY A 93 10.43 5.56 -5.76
C GLY A 93 10.97 5.19 -4.37
N LYS A 94 11.78 6.09 -3.79
CA LYS A 94 12.56 5.83 -2.55
C LYS A 94 11.82 6.22 -1.26
N GLY A 95 10.74 6.98 -1.36
CA GLY A 95 9.96 7.46 -0.22
C GLY A 95 8.61 6.76 -0.16
N PHE A 96 8.06 6.67 1.05
CA PHE A 96 6.64 6.33 1.20
C PHE A 96 5.80 7.58 0.95
N CYS A 97 5.87 8.57 1.84
CA CYS A 97 5.15 9.84 1.75
C CYS A 97 5.79 10.91 2.65
N ALA A 98 6.07 12.08 2.08
CA ALA A 98 6.70 13.19 2.81
C ALA A 98 5.73 14.08 3.61
N GLY A 99 4.43 13.76 3.62
CA GLY A 99 3.39 14.55 4.29
C GLY A 99 2.51 15.33 3.33
N ALA A 100 1.76 16.27 3.86
CA ALA A 100 0.97 17.20 3.06
C ALA A 100 1.87 18.28 2.44
N VAL A 101 1.40 18.90 1.37
CA VAL A 101 2.02 20.11 0.84
C VAL A 101 1.87 21.25 1.87
N LEU A 102 3.00 21.80 2.32
CA LEU A 102 3.00 22.80 3.39
C LEU A 102 2.26 24.08 3.00
N ASP A 103 2.41 24.55 1.76
CA ASP A 103 1.72 25.74 1.27
C ASP A 103 0.20 25.56 1.28
N ASP A 104 -0.29 24.37 0.92
CA ASP A 104 -1.71 24.02 1.00
C ASP A 104 -2.20 24.06 2.46
N LEU A 105 -1.39 23.57 3.40
CA LEU A 105 -1.70 23.57 4.83
C LEU A 105 -1.78 24.97 5.42
N LEU A 106 -0.86 25.85 5.05
CA LEU A 106 -0.87 27.25 5.50
C LEU A 106 -2.01 28.05 4.87
N ALA A 107 -2.41 27.73 3.63
CA ALA A 107 -3.56 28.36 2.99
C ALA A 107 -4.91 27.89 3.56
N ALA A 108 -4.97 26.67 4.13
CA ALA A 108 -6.21 26.04 4.57
C ALA A 108 -6.83 26.60 5.85
N GLU A 109 -6.14 27.50 6.58
CA GLU A 109 -6.79 28.32 7.63
C GLU A 109 -8.03 29.06 7.10
N SER A 110 -8.13 29.26 5.77
CA SER A 110 -9.28 29.88 5.10
C SER A 110 -10.26 28.91 4.41
N THR A 111 -9.86 27.66 4.10
CA THR A 111 -10.62 26.74 3.22
C THR A 111 -10.96 25.38 3.83
N GLY A 112 -10.57 25.12 5.08
CA GLY A 112 -10.97 23.95 5.86
C GLY A 112 -9.97 22.80 5.77
N ILE A 113 -9.40 22.43 6.93
CA ILE A 113 -8.34 21.44 7.06
C ILE A 113 -8.74 20.02 6.62
N THR A 114 -10.04 19.73 6.58
CA THR A 114 -10.59 18.41 6.22
C THR A 114 -10.15 17.97 4.83
N ARG A 115 -10.11 18.88 3.84
CA ARG A 115 -9.68 18.52 2.48
C ARG A 115 -8.22 18.10 2.41
N ILE A 116 -7.36 18.63 3.27
CA ILE A 116 -5.96 18.21 3.34
C ILE A 116 -5.86 16.78 3.88
N TYR A 117 -6.76 16.43 4.80
CA TYR A 117 -6.76 15.15 5.49
C TYR A 117 -7.49 14.04 4.73
N GLU A 118 -8.19 14.38 3.66
CA GLU A 118 -9.14 13.50 3.00
C GLU A 118 -8.53 12.18 2.54
N GLY A 119 -7.34 12.18 1.93
CA GLY A 119 -6.71 10.96 1.43
C GLY A 119 -6.48 9.90 2.52
N PHE A 120 -5.88 10.28 3.66
CA PHE A 120 -5.64 9.30 4.73
C PHE A 120 -6.90 9.02 5.57
N LEU A 121 -7.85 9.96 5.65
CA LEU A 121 -9.14 9.68 6.30
C LEU A 121 -9.97 8.68 5.49
N ARG A 122 -9.92 8.74 4.15
CA ARG A 122 -10.56 7.74 3.30
C ARG A 122 -9.98 6.35 3.53
N VAL A 123 -8.65 6.23 3.67
CA VAL A 123 -8.00 4.97 4.02
C VAL A 123 -8.42 4.51 5.43
N ALA A 124 -8.44 5.42 6.41
CA ALA A 124 -8.83 5.10 7.79
C ALA A 124 -10.28 4.63 7.95
N HIS A 125 -11.16 5.03 7.03
CA HIS A 125 -12.58 4.68 7.04
C HIS A 125 -12.96 3.64 5.98
N SER A 126 -11.98 3.09 5.26
CA SER A 126 -12.23 2.06 4.27
C SER A 126 -12.77 0.78 4.93
N PRO A 127 -13.78 0.11 4.35
CA PRO A 127 -14.25 -1.19 4.80
C PRO A 127 -13.31 -2.35 4.41
N LEU A 128 -12.37 -2.12 3.48
CA LEU A 128 -11.37 -3.11 3.08
C LEU A 128 -10.29 -3.26 4.15
N ALA A 129 -9.71 -4.47 4.28
CA ALA A 129 -8.53 -4.66 5.13
C ALA A 129 -7.33 -3.89 4.54
N THR A 130 -6.76 -2.96 5.30
CA THR A 130 -5.75 -2.02 4.80
C THR A 130 -4.34 -2.36 5.30
N VAL A 131 -3.35 -2.27 4.41
CA VAL A 131 -1.95 -2.54 4.72
C VAL A 131 -1.07 -1.40 4.21
N ALA A 132 -0.33 -0.74 5.10
CA ALA A 132 0.74 0.18 4.73
C ALA A 132 2.02 -0.60 4.42
N ALA A 133 2.41 -0.70 3.16
CA ALA A 133 3.71 -1.22 2.73
C ALA A 133 4.74 -0.07 2.66
N VAL A 134 5.43 0.17 3.77
CA VAL A 134 6.31 1.34 3.96
C VAL A 134 7.69 1.07 3.35
N ASN A 135 7.85 1.48 2.09
CA ASN A 135 9.06 1.31 1.27
C ASN A 135 10.17 2.34 1.56
N GLY A 136 9.88 3.41 2.29
CA GLY A 136 10.80 4.51 2.53
C GLY A 136 10.35 5.43 3.67
N ALA A 137 10.80 6.69 3.65
CA ALA A 137 10.42 7.65 4.67
C ALA A 137 8.91 7.99 4.61
N ALA A 138 8.25 7.92 5.77
CA ALA A 138 6.90 8.38 6.05
C ALA A 138 6.99 9.53 7.07
N VAL A 139 6.66 10.75 6.64
CA VAL A 139 6.91 11.99 7.40
C VAL A 139 5.62 12.78 7.59
N GLY A 140 5.38 13.31 8.80
CA GLY A 140 4.20 14.15 9.06
C GLY A 140 2.89 13.44 8.70
N ALA A 141 2.08 14.05 7.83
CA ALA A 141 0.84 13.44 7.34
C ALA A 141 1.07 12.12 6.57
N GLY A 142 2.29 11.85 6.09
CA GLY A 142 2.67 10.55 5.53
C GLY A 142 2.69 9.47 6.61
N MET A 143 2.98 9.84 7.85
CA MET A 143 2.83 8.95 9.00
C MET A 143 1.35 8.79 9.37
N ASN A 144 0.51 9.81 9.21
CA ASN A 144 -0.95 9.66 9.38
C ASN A 144 -1.51 8.63 8.39
N MET A 145 -1.07 8.64 7.13
CA MET A 145 -1.45 7.63 6.15
C MET A 145 -1.03 6.20 6.57
N VAL A 146 0.14 6.05 7.19
CA VAL A 146 0.56 4.76 7.74
C VAL A 146 -0.34 4.33 8.90
N LEU A 147 -0.61 5.24 9.83
CA LEU A 147 -1.42 5.00 11.03
C LEU A 147 -2.91 4.80 10.71
N ALA A 148 -3.36 5.25 9.54
CA ALA A 148 -4.69 5.00 9.01
C ALA A 148 -4.89 3.56 8.53
N CYS A 149 -3.81 2.77 8.36
CA CYS A 149 -3.91 1.38 7.92
C CYS A 149 -3.98 0.41 9.12
N ASP A 150 -4.66 -0.74 8.92
CA ASP A 150 -4.80 -1.79 9.93
C ASP A 150 -3.47 -2.49 10.24
N ILE A 151 -2.66 -2.73 9.20
CA ILE A 151 -1.38 -3.42 9.31
C ILE A 151 -0.27 -2.57 8.69
N VAL A 152 0.88 -2.49 9.37
CA VAL A 152 2.07 -1.80 8.87
C VAL A 152 3.18 -2.81 8.59
N LEU A 153 3.62 -2.86 7.33
CA LEU A 153 4.79 -3.62 6.89
C LEU A 153 5.95 -2.65 6.62
N ALA A 154 6.90 -2.57 7.54
CA ALA A 154 8.04 -1.68 7.43
C ALA A 154 9.24 -2.35 6.75
N GLY A 155 9.70 -1.80 5.63
CA GLY A 155 10.91 -2.24 4.96
C GLY A 155 12.16 -2.12 5.84
N ARG A 156 12.83 -3.24 6.14
CA ARG A 156 13.95 -3.33 7.10
C ARG A 156 15.05 -2.29 6.90
N GLN A 157 15.40 -1.98 5.65
CA GLN A 157 16.54 -1.11 5.33
C GLN A 157 16.14 0.37 5.27
N TYR A 158 15.01 0.67 4.63
CA TYR A 158 14.67 2.03 4.17
C TYR A 158 13.46 2.66 4.85
N ALA A 159 12.60 1.89 5.53
CA ALA A 159 11.46 2.47 6.23
C ALA A 159 11.94 3.41 7.35
N ARG A 160 11.42 4.63 7.37
CA ARG A 160 11.69 5.64 8.40
C ARG A 160 10.39 6.35 8.74
N PHE A 161 10.20 6.65 10.01
CA PHE A 161 9.01 7.32 10.52
C PHE A 161 9.46 8.60 11.22
N ASP A 162 8.95 9.75 10.80
CA ASP A 162 9.25 11.04 11.42
C ASP A 162 7.97 11.86 11.54
N SER A 163 7.49 12.06 12.77
CA SER A 163 6.31 12.89 13.04
C SER A 163 6.48 14.31 12.48
N ARG A 164 7.68 14.91 12.59
CA ARG A 164 8.05 16.25 12.05
C ARG A 164 7.20 17.47 12.49
N PHE A 165 5.95 17.32 12.91
CA PHE A 165 5.00 18.40 13.21
C PHE A 165 5.55 19.42 14.22
N LEU A 166 6.03 18.97 15.38
CA LEU A 166 6.55 19.87 16.43
C LEU A 166 7.77 20.68 15.98
N LYS A 167 8.61 20.13 15.09
CA LYS A 167 9.79 20.84 14.57
C LYS A 167 9.43 22.01 13.65
N ILE A 168 8.20 22.01 13.11
CA ILE A 168 7.68 23.09 12.26
C ILE A 168 6.58 23.89 12.97
N GLY A 169 6.47 23.77 14.31
CA GLY A 169 5.52 24.55 15.11
C GLY A 169 4.07 24.11 14.94
N LEU A 170 3.82 22.92 14.41
CA LEU A 170 2.47 22.39 14.21
C LEU A 170 2.13 21.33 15.25
N HIS A 171 0.87 21.33 15.67
CA HIS A 171 0.30 20.23 16.42
C HIS A 171 0.17 18.99 15.51
N PRO A 172 0.51 17.78 15.99
CA PRO A 172 0.26 16.55 15.25
C PRO A 172 -1.24 16.23 15.17
N GLY A 173 -1.92 16.75 14.14
CA GLY A 173 -3.34 16.50 13.88
C GLY A 173 -3.60 15.30 12.94
N GLY A 174 -4.87 15.04 12.65
CA GLY A 174 -5.28 14.07 11.62
C GLY A 174 -5.06 12.60 12.00
N GLY A 175 -5.42 12.23 13.23
CA GLY A 175 -5.31 10.84 13.74
C GLY A 175 -3.93 10.46 14.30
N HIS A 176 -3.06 11.45 14.50
CA HIS A 176 -1.72 11.25 15.03
C HIS A 176 -1.63 11.23 16.57
N THR A 177 -2.68 11.68 17.26
CA THR A 177 -2.82 11.76 18.73
C THR A 177 -4.06 11.01 19.18
#